data_AF-A0AAV4VW01-F1
#
_entry.id   AF-A0AAV4VW01-F1
#
_cell.length_a   1.000
_cell.length_b   1.000
_cell.length_c   1.000
_cell.angle_alpha   90.00
_cell.angle_beta   90.00
_cell.angle_gamma   90.00
#
_symmetry.space_group_name_H-M   'P 1'
#
loop_
_entity.id
_entity.type
_entity.pdbx_description
1 polymer ?
#
loop_
_entity_poly.entity_id
_entity_poly.type
_entity_poly.pdbx_seq_one_letter_code
_entity_poly.pdbx_strand_id
1 'polypeptide(L)'
;MAHRLKFLCQSAAFGLSLVFVLVSSVHSDFLDTEQSLNTRTYTQKRSLTVEEVDLVEVCTSIQSFEQMETAVNVDLLTVEIHPEAWVFATRCRVPGKPCRGFDNDVQSICRPKKSWVQVYGRTSGDTWRPHWVAVDTACVCSIRKKRFMSLTTGRAPLTGKNFLP
;
A
#
# COMPACT_ATOMS: atom_id res chain seq x y z
N MET A 1 -3.50 54.34 -7.96
CA MET A 1 -3.32 54.00 -6.53
C MET A 1 -2.29 52.90 -6.43
N ALA A 2 -1.16 53.16 -5.75
CA ALA A 2 -0.06 52.21 -5.61
C ALA A 2 -0.42 51.12 -4.59
N HIS A 3 -0.49 49.87 -5.02
CA HIS A 3 -0.65 48.73 -4.11
C HIS A 3 0.72 48.11 -3.82
N ARG A 4 1.10 48.14 -2.55
CA ARG A 4 2.34 47.57 -2.01
C ARG A 4 2.25 46.04 -1.99
N LEU A 5 3.16 45.37 -2.69
CA LEU A 5 3.48 43.96 -2.45
C LEU A 5 4.20 43.83 -1.11
N LYS A 6 3.69 42.99 -0.21
CA LYS A 6 4.43 42.56 0.99
C LYS A 6 5.13 41.24 0.69
N PHE A 7 6.46 41.28 0.62
CA PHE A 7 7.29 40.08 0.60
C PHE A 7 7.60 39.65 2.03
N LEU A 8 7.20 38.44 2.41
CA LEU A 8 7.69 37.77 3.61
C LEU A 8 8.82 36.82 3.19
N CYS A 9 10.05 37.24 3.48
CA CYS A 9 11.25 36.43 3.30
C CYS A 9 11.59 35.77 4.65
N GLN A 10 11.43 34.45 4.77
CA GLN A 10 12.01 33.70 5.89
C GLN A 10 13.25 32.98 5.38
N SER A 11 14.41 33.42 5.87
CA SER A 11 15.71 32.83 5.57
C SER A 11 16.00 31.72 6.58
N ALA A 12 16.14 30.48 6.13
CA ALA A 12 16.84 29.44 6.88
C ALA A 12 18.12 29.10 6.11
N ALA A 13 19.27 29.41 6.70
CA ALA A 13 20.58 29.16 6.12
C ALA A 13 21.08 27.77 6.56
N PHE A 14 21.05 26.81 5.65
CA PHE A 14 21.92 25.62 5.69
C PHE A 14 22.51 25.41 4.29
N GLY A 15 23.80 25.08 4.26
CA GLY A 15 24.69 25.23 3.11
C GLY A 15 24.26 24.49 1.83
N LEU A 16 24.51 25.19 0.71
CA LEU A 16 24.83 24.67 -0.63
C LEU A 16 23.90 23.60 -1.25
N SER A 17 22.65 23.98 -1.47
CA SER A 17 21.98 23.87 -2.79
C SER A 17 20.66 24.64 -2.73
N LEU A 18 20.62 25.80 -3.38
CA LEU A 18 19.42 26.61 -3.54
C LEU A 18 18.47 25.90 -4.52
N VAL A 19 17.53 25.11 -4.00
CA VAL A 19 16.35 24.70 -4.77
C VAL A 19 15.28 25.76 -4.52
N PHE A 20 15.06 26.63 -5.52
CA PHE A 20 13.93 27.56 -5.51
C PHE A 20 12.66 26.80 -5.90
N VAL A 21 11.76 26.57 -4.94
CA VAL A 21 10.40 26.10 -5.24
C VAL A 21 9.54 27.34 -5.45
N LEU A 22 9.29 27.68 -6.73
CA LEU A 22 8.31 28.70 -7.11
C LEU A 22 6.90 28.12 -6.95
N VAL A 23 6.19 28.53 -5.90
CA VAL A 23 4.74 28.31 -5.80
C VAL A 23 4.06 29.53 -6.42
N SER A 24 3.74 29.46 -7.72
CA SER A 24 2.87 30.44 -8.36
C SER A 24 1.43 30.17 -7.95
N SER A 25 0.89 31.01 -7.05
CA SER A 25 -0.54 31.11 -6.80
C SER A 25 -1.22 31.70 -8.04
N VAL A 26 -1.90 30.87 -8.83
CA VAL A 26 -2.72 31.33 -9.95
C VAL A 26 -3.99 31.95 -9.36
N HIS A 27 -4.05 33.29 -9.37
CA HIS A 27 -5.30 34.03 -9.24
C HIS A 27 -6.06 33.85 -10.56
N SER A 28 -7.24 33.24 -10.52
CA SER A 28 -8.15 33.18 -11.66
C SER A 28 -8.85 34.52 -11.80
N ASP A 29 -8.19 35.47 -12.45
CA ASP A 29 -8.84 36.69 -12.92
C ASP A 29 -9.62 36.37 -14.20
N PHE A 30 -10.92 36.27 -13.96
CA PHE A 30 -12.05 36.46 -14.86
C PHE A 30 -11.77 37.48 -15.98
N LEU A 31 -11.74 37.01 -17.23
CA LEU A 31 -11.90 37.84 -18.42
C LEU A 31 -13.00 37.23 -19.29
N ASP A 32 -14.14 37.90 -19.31
CA ASP A 32 -15.24 37.69 -20.24
C ASP A 32 -14.74 37.84 -21.68
N THR A 33 -14.98 36.83 -22.50
CA THR A 33 -14.99 36.99 -23.95
C THR A 33 -16.22 36.26 -24.46
N GLU A 34 -17.24 37.05 -24.81
CA GLU A 34 -18.40 36.60 -25.56
C GLU A 34 -17.95 35.94 -26.86
N GLN A 35 -18.17 34.63 -26.97
CA GLN A 35 -18.35 33.97 -28.26
C GLN A 35 -19.62 33.15 -28.20
N SER A 36 -20.63 33.66 -28.91
CA SER A 36 -21.90 33.02 -29.19
C SER A 36 -21.68 31.77 -30.05
N LEU A 37 -21.58 30.62 -29.40
CA LEU A 37 -21.64 29.32 -30.05
C LEU A 37 -22.86 28.56 -29.55
N ASN A 38 -23.87 28.62 -30.41
CA ASN A 38 -25.15 27.95 -30.37
C ASN A 38 -24.95 26.43 -30.15
N THR A 39 -24.84 26.03 -28.89
CA THR A 39 -24.66 24.63 -28.52
C THR A 39 -25.89 24.23 -27.71
N ARG A 40 -26.80 23.48 -28.35
CA ARG A 40 -27.95 22.87 -27.71
C ARG A 40 -27.46 22.05 -26.50
N THR A 41 -27.68 22.58 -25.32
CA THR A 41 -27.49 21.88 -24.05
C THR A 41 -28.59 20.82 -23.93
N TYR A 42 -28.31 19.63 -24.44
CA TYR A 42 -29.00 18.44 -24.00
C TYR A 42 -28.50 18.14 -22.59
N THR A 43 -29.15 18.74 -21.58
CA THR A 43 -28.93 18.42 -20.17
C THR A 43 -29.46 17.02 -19.93
N GLN A 44 -28.67 16.01 -20.31
CA GLN A 44 -28.90 14.64 -19.88
C GLN A 44 -28.65 14.62 -18.37
N LYS A 45 -29.72 14.78 -17.58
CA LYS A 45 -29.73 14.42 -16.16
C LYS A 45 -29.46 12.92 -16.09
N ARG A 46 -28.19 12.53 -16.05
CA ARG A 46 -27.79 11.19 -15.65
C ARG A 46 -28.09 11.10 -14.16
N SER A 47 -29.31 10.66 -13.85
CA SER A 47 -29.67 10.22 -12.52
C SER A 47 -28.80 9.00 -12.23
N LEU A 48 -27.64 9.26 -11.61
CA LEU A 48 -26.86 8.24 -10.95
C LEU A 48 -27.65 7.85 -9.71
N THR A 49 -28.44 6.79 -9.83
CA THR A 49 -28.82 5.99 -8.68
C THR A 49 -27.51 5.50 -8.09
N VAL A 50 -27.04 6.15 -7.03
CA VAL A 50 -25.92 5.68 -6.23
C VAL A 50 -26.44 4.44 -5.52
N GLU A 51 -26.24 3.28 -6.14
CA GLU A 51 -26.39 2.00 -5.46
C GLU A 51 -25.32 1.97 -4.38
N GLU A 52 -25.74 2.02 -3.13
CA GLU A 52 -24.87 1.94 -1.97
C GLU A 52 -24.29 0.52 -1.93
N VAL A 53 -23.10 0.34 -2.52
CA VAL A 53 -22.41 -0.95 -2.53
C VAL A 53 -21.69 -1.10 -1.20
N ASP A 54 -22.12 -2.07 -0.39
CA ASP A 54 -21.41 -2.50 0.81
C ASP A 54 -20.05 -3.11 0.44
N LEU A 55 -19.00 -2.29 0.51
CA LEU A 55 -17.63 -2.74 0.28
C LEU A 55 -17.12 -3.48 1.51
N VAL A 56 -16.77 -4.75 1.30
CA VAL A 56 -16.27 -5.63 2.36
C VAL A 56 -14.80 -5.99 2.11
N GLU A 57 -13.96 -5.81 3.12
CA GLU A 57 -12.57 -6.25 3.07
C GLU A 57 -12.44 -7.78 3.01
N VAL A 58 -11.63 -8.27 2.08
CA VAL A 58 -11.27 -9.69 1.96
C VAL A 58 -10.49 -10.18 3.19
N CYS A 59 -9.55 -9.37 3.66
CA CYS A 59 -8.72 -9.63 4.82
C CYS A 59 -8.80 -8.44 5.78
N THR A 60 -9.56 -8.59 6.86
CA THR A 60 -9.71 -7.57 7.92
C THR A 60 -8.37 -7.14 8.52
N SER A 61 -8.14 -5.84 8.59
CA SER A 61 -6.94 -5.24 9.19
C SER A 61 -7.23 -4.43 10.46
N ILE A 62 -6.18 -4.13 11.23
CA ILE A 62 -6.19 -3.17 12.35
C ILE A 62 -5.09 -2.15 12.07
N GLN A 63 -5.39 -0.88 12.30
CA GLN A 63 -4.48 0.23 12.05
C GLN A 63 -4.23 0.98 13.36
N SER A 64 -2.98 1.24 13.69
CA SER A 64 -2.59 1.95 14.91
C SER A 64 -1.20 2.54 14.80
N PHE A 65 -0.93 3.57 15.59
CA PHE A 65 0.43 4.00 15.90
C PHE A 65 1.00 3.10 16.97
N GLU A 66 2.20 2.56 16.72
CA GLU A 66 2.88 1.61 17.60
C GLU A 66 4.29 2.11 17.92
N GLN A 67 4.70 1.99 19.18
CA GLN A 67 6.11 2.07 19.55
C GLN A 67 6.73 0.70 19.30
N MET A 68 7.71 0.68 18.41
CA MET A 68 8.47 -0.53 18.10
C MET A 68 9.81 -0.44 18.83
N GLU A 69 10.22 -1.51 19.52
CA GLU A 69 11.54 -1.55 20.17
C GLU A 69 12.65 -1.87 19.17
N THR A 70 12.37 -2.80 18.26
CA THR A 70 13.31 -3.26 17.24
C THR A 70 12.61 -3.47 15.90
N ALA A 71 13.35 -3.34 14.82
CA ALA A 71 12.92 -3.71 13.48
C ALA A 71 14.10 -4.20 12.63
N VAL A 72 13.80 -4.70 11.44
CA VAL A 72 14.81 -5.15 10.47
C VAL A 72 14.97 -4.08 9.40
N ASN A 73 16.21 -3.70 9.10
CA ASN A 73 16.50 -2.73 8.05
C ASN A 73 16.67 -3.37 6.66
N VAL A 74 16.95 -2.54 5.66
CA VAL A 74 17.21 -2.97 4.26
C VAL A 74 18.39 -3.95 4.13
N ASP A 75 19.35 -3.89 5.05
CA ASP A 75 20.53 -4.77 5.09
C ASP A 75 20.29 -6.06 5.90
N LEU A 76 19.03 -6.31 6.30
CA LEU A 76 18.63 -7.43 7.15
C LEU A 76 19.27 -7.42 8.55
N LEU A 77 19.70 -6.25 9.02
CA LEU A 77 20.21 -6.03 10.37
C LEU A 77 19.09 -5.61 11.31
N THR A 78 19.17 -6.06 12.55
CA THR A 78 18.29 -5.58 13.63
C THR A 78 18.70 -4.17 14.02
N VAL A 79 17.74 -3.25 13.98
CA VAL A 79 17.85 -1.86 14.40
C VAL A 79 17.03 -1.69 15.68
N GLU A 80 17.67 -1.19 16.73
CA GLU A 80 16.98 -0.65 17.91
C GLU A 80 16.36 0.69 17.54
N ILE A 81 15.05 0.82 17.71
CA ILE A 81 14.32 2.03 17.38
C ILE A 81 14.31 2.94 18.60
N HIS A 82 14.43 4.25 18.35
CA HIS A 82 14.42 5.24 19.43
C HIS A 82 13.08 5.16 20.22
N PRO A 83 13.10 5.17 21.56
CA PRO A 83 11.90 4.90 22.38
C PRO A 83 10.77 5.93 22.20
N GLU A 84 11.10 7.14 21.72
CA GLU A 84 10.12 8.19 21.43
C GLU A 84 9.53 8.08 20.01
N ALA A 85 10.04 7.19 19.16
CA ALA A 85 9.55 7.03 17.80
C ALA A 85 8.26 6.23 17.75
N TRP A 86 7.30 6.71 16.97
CA TRP A 86 6.03 6.05 16.69
C TRP A 86 5.92 5.72 15.21
N VAL A 87 5.43 4.52 14.92
CA VAL A 87 5.28 4.03 13.56
C VAL A 87 3.81 3.70 13.31
N PHE A 88 3.24 4.20 12.22
CA PHE A 88 1.91 3.80 11.79
C PHE A 88 1.98 2.42 11.13
N ALA A 89 1.32 1.44 11.74
CA ALA A 89 1.30 0.06 11.28
C ALA A 89 -0.14 -0.38 10.94
N THR A 90 -0.25 -1.19 9.90
CA THR A 90 -1.50 -1.88 9.52
C THR A 90 -1.26 -3.37 9.56
N ARG A 91 -1.79 -4.02 10.61
CA ARG A 91 -1.63 -5.45 10.86
C ARG A 91 -2.84 -6.24 10.36
N CYS A 92 -2.62 -7.51 10.03
CA CYS A 92 -3.72 -8.44 9.85
C CYS A 92 -4.41 -8.67 11.20
N ARG A 93 -5.74 -8.50 11.26
CA ARG A 93 -6.51 -8.81 12.48
C ARG A 93 -6.39 -10.29 12.87
N VAL A 94 -6.37 -11.17 11.87
CA VAL A 94 -6.11 -12.60 12.03
C VAL A 94 -5.19 -13.03 10.89
N PRO A 95 -3.85 -13.05 11.09
CA PRO A 95 -2.94 -13.52 10.06
C PRO A 95 -3.13 -15.03 9.84
N GLY A 96 -2.95 -15.49 8.61
CA GLY A 96 -3.02 -16.91 8.27
C GLY A 96 -4.43 -17.47 8.03
N LYS A 97 -5.50 -16.70 8.28
CA LYS A 97 -6.87 -17.15 7.96
C LYS A 97 -7.11 -17.24 6.46
N PRO A 98 -8.02 -18.10 6.00
CA PRO A 98 -8.54 -18.07 4.64
C PRO A 98 -9.12 -16.70 4.30
N CYS A 99 -8.92 -16.26 3.06
CA CYS A 99 -9.47 -15.01 2.57
C CYS A 99 -10.99 -15.11 2.41
N ARG A 100 -11.72 -14.05 2.78
CA ARG A 100 -13.18 -14.01 2.59
C ARG A 100 -13.52 -13.98 1.09
N GLY A 101 -14.51 -14.76 0.69
CA GLY A 101 -15.07 -14.74 -0.67
C GLY A 101 -14.33 -15.61 -1.70
N PHE A 102 -13.45 -16.52 -1.27
CA PHE A 102 -12.83 -17.51 -2.15
C PHE A 102 -13.41 -18.91 -1.93
N ASP A 103 -13.59 -19.63 -3.03
CA ASP A 103 -14.07 -21.02 -3.06
C ASP A 103 -13.02 -22.02 -2.55
N ASN A 104 -13.49 -23.22 -2.18
CA ASN A 104 -12.66 -24.28 -1.60
C ASN A 104 -11.65 -24.92 -2.57
N ASP A 105 -11.78 -24.67 -3.87
CA ASP A 105 -10.84 -25.11 -4.91
C ASP A 105 -9.56 -24.26 -4.94
N VAL A 106 -9.60 -23.08 -4.31
CA VAL A 106 -8.50 -22.15 -4.19
C VAL A 106 -7.94 -22.14 -2.77
N GLN A 107 -6.62 -22.30 -2.61
CA GLN A 107 -5.99 -22.06 -1.32
C GLN A 107 -5.74 -20.55 -1.20
N SER A 108 -6.39 -19.91 -0.23
CA SER A 108 -6.23 -18.48 0.04
C SER A 108 -5.78 -18.26 1.48
N ILE A 109 -4.97 -17.22 1.72
CA ILE A 109 -4.43 -16.91 3.05
C ILE A 109 -4.17 -15.42 3.22
N CYS A 110 -4.66 -14.83 4.31
CA CYS A 110 -4.36 -13.46 4.69
C CYS A 110 -2.94 -13.35 5.26
N ARG A 111 -2.13 -12.45 4.70
CA ARG A 111 -0.73 -12.23 5.10
C ARG A 111 -0.45 -10.74 5.30
N PRO A 112 0.38 -10.37 6.31
CA PRO A 112 0.86 -9.00 6.40
C PRO A 112 1.79 -8.71 5.21
N LYS A 113 1.65 -7.53 4.64
CA LYS A 113 2.57 -6.98 3.64
C LYS A 113 3.38 -5.89 4.30
N LYS A 114 4.70 -5.96 4.12
CA LYS A 114 5.64 -4.97 4.65
C LYS A 114 5.99 -3.90 3.61
N SER A 115 6.30 -2.70 4.08
CA SER A 115 6.96 -1.65 3.30
C SER A 115 8.13 -1.04 4.11
N TRP A 116 8.95 -0.26 3.42
CA TRP A 116 10.08 0.45 4.03
C TRP A 116 9.63 1.81 4.54
N VAL A 117 9.87 2.06 5.84
CA VAL A 117 9.60 3.35 6.48
C VAL A 117 10.89 3.82 7.14
N GLN A 118 11.16 5.12 7.07
CA GLN A 118 12.32 5.71 7.73
C GLN A 118 12.01 5.95 9.21
N VAL A 119 12.88 5.45 10.10
CA VAL A 119 12.81 5.63 11.55
C VAL A 119 14.15 6.09 12.10
N TYR A 120 14.14 6.74 13.26
CA TYR A 120 15.38 7.04 13.99
C TYR A 120 15.75 5.84 14.86
N GLY A 121 16.93 5.28 14.62
CA GLY A 121 17.35 4.03 15.25
C GLY A 121 18.86 3.87 15.28
N ARG A 122 19.33 2.73 15.78
CA ARG A 122 20.75 2.36 15.72
C ARG A 122 20.92 0.86 15.57
N THR A 123 22.02 0.44 14.96
CA THR A 123 22.50 -0.95 15.01
C THR A 123 23.45 -1.14 16.19
N SER A 124 23.78 -2.39 16.54
CA SER A 124 24.69 -2.65 17.66
C SER A 124 26.06 -2.01 17.43
N GLY A 125 26.52 -1.20 18.38
CA GLY A 125 27.79 -0.49 18.29
C GLY A 125 27.78 0.77 17.41
N ASP A 126 26.60 1.21 16.97
CA ASP A 126 26.43 2.37 16.10
C ASP A 126 25.77 3.55 16.84
N THR A 127 25.88 4.73 16.24
CA THR A 127 25.21 5.96 16.70
C THR A 127 23.77 6.03 16.21
N TRP A 128 22.93 6.80 16.90
CA TRP A 128 21.56 7.06 16.45
C TRP A 128 21.55 7.79 15.11
N ARG A 129 20.86 7.22 14.12
CA ARG A 129 20.72 7.78 12.78
C ARG A 129 19.45 7.29 12.09
N PRO A 130 19.03 7.90 10.96
CA PRO A 130 17.91 7.40 10.19
C PRO A 130 18.19 6.01 9.58
N HIS A 131 17.26 5.08 9.75
CA HIS A 131 17.28 3.75 9.13
C HIS A 131 15.97 3.50 8.39
N TRP A 132 16.04 2.84 7.24
CA TRP A 132 14.86 2.28 6.56
C TRP A 132 14.55 0.91 7.14
N VAL A 133 13.39 0.77 7.78
CA VAL A 133 12.97 -0.48 8.45
C VAL A 133 11.67 -1.02 7.87
N ALA A 134 11.50 -2.34 7.97
CA ALA A 134 10.34 -3.03 7.41
C ALA A 134 9.16 -3.02 8.40
N VAL A 135 8.06 -2.38 8.01
CA VAL A 135 6.84 -2.20 8.84
C VAL A 135 5.65 -2.86 8.15
N ASP A 136 4.74 -3.47 8.91
CA ASP A 136 3.48 -3.98 8.35
C ASP A 136 2.57 -2.81 7.91
N THR A 137 2.22 -2.75 6.62
CA THR A 137 1.43 -1.64 6.06
C THR A 137 0.14 -2.06 5.38
N ALA A 138 -0.12 -3.36 5.28
CA ALA A 138 -1.40 -3.87 4.80
C ALA A 138 -1.60 -5.33 5.21
N CYS A 139 -2.86 -5.76 5.25
CA CYS A 139 -3.22 -7.18 5.25
C CYS A 139 -3.75 -7.58 3.88
N VAL A 140 -3.01 -8.44 3.17
CA VAL A 140 -3.34 -8.82 1.78
C VAL A 140 -3.73 -10.29 1.68
N CYS A 141 -4.61 -10.60 0.73
CA CYS A 141 -4.92 -11.98 0.38
C CYS A 141 -3.87 -12.55 -0.58
N SER A 142 -3.25 -13.66 -0.21
CA SER A 142 -2.40 -14.45 -1.10
C SER A 142 -3.17 -15.68 -1.57
N ILE A 143 -3.09 -16.00 -2.86
CA ILE A 143 -3.89 -17.04 -3.49
C ILE A 143 -2.97 -18.03 -4.20
N ARG A 144 -3.25 -19.33 -4.03
CA ARG A 144 -2.61 -20.43 -4.76
C ARG A 144 -3.68 -21.34 -5.36
N LYS A 145 -3.68 -21.45 -6.70
CA LYS A 145 -4.53 -22.41 -7.40
C LYS A 145 -4.04 -23.82 -7.09
N LYS A 146 -4.93 -24.70 -6.61
CA LYS A 146 -4.63 -26.13 -6.52
C LYS A 146 -4.41 -26.64 -7.95
N ARG A 147 -3.18 -27.03 -8.30
CA ARG A 147 -2.97 -27.81 -9.52
C ARG A 147 -3.61 -29.16 -9.26
N PHE A 148 -4.76 -29.43 -9.86
CA PHE A 148 -5.23 -30.80 -10.00
C PHE A 148 -4.15 -31.52 -10.81
N MET A 149 -3.27 -32.28 -10.14
CA MET A 149 -2.58 -33.36 -10.82
C MET A 149 -3.70 -34.32 -11.22
N SER A 150 -4.04 -34.30 -12.51
CA SER A 150 -4.84 -35.36 -13.10
C SER A 150 -4.11 -36.66 -12.78
N LEU A 151 -4.66 -37.44 -11.86
CA LEU A 151 -4.37 -38.87 -11.79
C LEU A 151 -4.89 -39.45 -13.10
N THR A 152 -4.09 -39.32 -14.15
CA THR A 152 -4.18 -40.22 -15.28
C THR A 152 -3.84 -41.57 -14.70
N THR A 153 -4.88 -42.34 -14.44
CA THR A 153 -4.85 -43.75 -14.09
C THR A 153 -4.04 -44.45 -15.16
N GLY A 154 -2.72 -44.52 -14.93
CA GLY A 154 -1.80 -45.25 -15.77
C GLY A 154 -2.25 -46.70 -15.78
N ARG A 155 -2.63 -47.18 -16.96
CA ARG A 155 -2.79 -48.60 -17.27
C ARG A 155 -1.66 -49.40 -16.60
N ALA A 156 -2.01 -50.29 -15.69
CA ALA A 156 -1.12 -51.38 -15.34
C ALA A 156 -1.02 -52.33 -16.55
N PRO A 157 0.19 -52.80 -16.92
CA PRO A 157 0.35 -53.76 -18.00
C PRO A 157 -0.22 -55.12 -17.58
N LEU A 158 -0.86 -55.80 -18.53
CA LEU A 158 -1.22 -57.21 -18.42
C LEU A 158 0.06 -58.05 -18.33
N THR A 159 0.44 -58.46 -17.14
CA THR A 159 1.31 -59.62 -16.90
C THR A 159 0.50 -60.56 -15.98
N GLY A 160 0.19 -61.80 -16.30
CA GLY A 160 0.90 -62.72 -17.17
C GLY A 160 1.31 -63.93 -16.33
N LYS A 161 0.38 -64.87 -16.18
CA LYS A 161 0.57 -66.30 -15.84
C LYS A 161 0.88 -66.65 -14.38
N ASN A 162 -0.16 -67.23 -13.76
CA ASN A 162 -0.06 -68.28 -12.76
C ASN A 162 0.79 -69.44 -13.31
N PHE A 163 1.80 -69.90 -12.58
CA PHE A 163 2.22 -71.31 -12.54
C PHE A 163 2.84 -71.59 -11.17
N LEU A 164 2.10 -72.39 -10.39
CA LEU A 164 2.49 -73.11 -9.18
C LEU A 164 3.56 -74.17 -9.51
N PRO A 165 4.28 -74.68 -8.51
CA PRO A 165 3.82 -75.92 -7.87
C PRO A 165 3.33 -75.74 -6.43
#